data_AF-A0A2Z6RL31-F1
#
_entry.id   AF-A0A2Z6RL31-F1
#
_cell.length_a   1.000
_cell.length_b   1.000
_cell.length_c   1.000
_cell.angle_alpha   90.00
_cell.angle_beta   90.00
_cell.angle_gamma   90.00
#
_symmetry.space_group_name_H-M   'P 1'
#
loop_
_entity.id
_entity.type
_entity.pdbx_description
1 polymer ?
#
loop_
_entity_poly.entity_id
_entity_poly.type
_entity_poly.pdbx_seq_one_letter_code
_entity_poly.pdbx_strand_id
1 'polypeptide(L)'
;MINLKKKEKFINYICRFIYLQGLDVLNLLDDLDIHSLITYIQEYLIEHQTENSTGIHEIVYQHESFTNLWNSCIEKICKEPKILFDSNNFINLKTPLLELLLKQDNLNIDEIEILNGLLKWCFAQ
;
A
#
# COMPACT_ATOMS: atom_id res chain seq x y z
N MET A 1 -32.95 2.21 -5.58
CA MET A 1 -31.80 1.48 -6.15
C MET A 1 -30.80 2.47 -6.73
N ILE A 2 -29.64 2.64 -6.11
CA ILE A 2 -28.54 3.41 -6.71
C ILE A 2 -27.96 2.56 -7.84
N ASN A 3 -27.91 3.12 -9.06
CA ASN A 3 -27.39 2.44 -10.26
C ASN A 3 -25.91 2.05 -10.06
N LEU A 4 -25.53 0.84 -10.49
CA LEU A 4 -24.15 0.31 -10.46
C LEU A 4 -23.12 1.31 -11.02
N LYS A 5 -23.42 1.98 -12.14
CA LYS A 5 -22.55 3.02 -12.72
C LYS A 5 -22.34 4.23 -11.80
N LYS A 6 -23.33 4.54 -10.95
CA LYS A 6 -23.26 5.65 -10.00
C LYS A 6 -22.44 5.27 -8.77
N LYS A 7 -22.49 3.99 -8.35
CA LYS A 7 -21.58 3.44 -7.33
C LYS A 7 -20.14 3.46 -7.84
N GLU A 8 -19.90 2.92 -9.03
CA GLU A 8 -18.56 2.87 -9.65
C GLU A 8 -17.93 4.26 -9.79
N LYS A 9 -18.71 5.26 -10.23
CA LYS A 9 -18.25 6.65 -10.33
C LYS A 9 -17.93 7.27 -8.96
N PHE A 10 -18.69 6.93 -7.93
CA PHE A 10 -18.44 7.37 -6.55
C PHE A 10 -17.19 6.70 -5.96
N ILE A 11 -16.97 5.42 -6.27
CA ILE A 11 -15.79 4.65 -5.86
C ILE A 11 -14.54 5.19 -6.53
N ASN A 12 -14.57 5.44 -7.84
CA ASN A 12 -13.44 6.07 -8.55
C ASN A 12 -13.12 7.46 -7.99
N TYR A 13 -14.14 8.20 -7.54
CA TYR A 13 -13.93 9.47 -6.86
C TYR A 13 -13.25 9.26 -5.50
N ILE A 14 -13.74 8.34 -4.66
CA ILE A 14 -13.12 8.00 -3.36
C ILE A 14 -11.69 7.49 -3.55
N CYS A 15 -11.44 6.57 -4.48
CA CYS A 15 -10.10 6.02 -4.73
C CYS A 15 -9.13 7.10 -5.24
N ARG A 16 -9.59 7.98 -6.14
CA ARG A 16 -8.81 9.13 -6.59
C ARG A 16 -8.61 10.15 -5.47
N PHE A 17 -9.55 10.27 -4.54
CA PHE A 17 -9.45 11.16 -3.38
C PHE A 17 -8.51 10.60 -2.31
N ILE A 18 -8.55 9.29 -2.04
CA ILE A 18 -7.55 8.55 -1.26
C ILE A 18 -6.17 8.71 -1.90
N TYR A 19 -6.08 8.66 -3.23
CA TYR A 19 -4.80 8.87 -3.93
C TYR A 19 -4.27 10.31 -3.83
N LEU A 20 -5.15 11.31 -3.76
CA LEU A 20 -4.79 12.73 -3.72
C LEU A 20 -4.59 13.27 -2.29
N GLN A 21 -5.26 12.70 -1.29
CA GLN A 21 -5.26 13.17 0.10
C GLN A 21 -4.74 12.12 1.10
N GLY A 22 -4.44 10.90 0.64
CA GLY A 22 -3.62 9.89 1.29
C GLY A 22 -4.11 9.43 2.66
N LEU A 23 -3.80 10.23 3.67
CA LEU A 23 -4.08 9.99 5.08
C LEU A 23 -5.51 10.38 5.47
N ASP A 24 -5.99 11.56 5.06
CA ASP A 24 -7.18 12.16 5.68
C ASP A 24 -8.47 11.38 5.43
N VAL A 25 -8.55 10.70 4.29
CA VAL A 25 -9.74 9.93 3.88
C VAL A 25 -9.77 8.57 4.55
N LEU A 26 -8.61 7.93 4.70
CA LEU A 26 -8.52 6.63 5.36
C LEU A 26 -8.67 6.79 6.87
N ASN A 27 -8.06 7.83 7.46
CA ASN A 27 -8.32 8.28 8.83
C ASN A 27 -9.83 8.46 9.06
N LEU A 28 -10.51 9.21 8.19
CA LEU A 28 -11.94 9.46 8.34
C LEU A 28 -12.78 8.17 8.22
N LEU A 29 -12.41 7.26 7.31
CA LEU A 29 -13.12 5.98 7.14
C LEU A 29 -12.93 5.06 8.36
N ASP A 30 -11.73 5.06 8.94
CA ASP A 30 -11.38 4.33 10.15
C ASP A 30 -12.14 4.92 11.36
N ASP A 31 -12.14 6.24 11.52
CA ASP A 31 -12.88 6.97 12.56
C ASP A 31 -14.40 6.75 12.50
N LEU A 32 -14.94 6.56 11.30
CA LEU A 32 -16.38 6.32 11.09
C LEU A 32 -16.78 4.85 11.32
N ASP A 33 -15.81 3.94 11.50
CA ASP A 33 -15.98 2.51 11.76
C ASP A 33 -16.95 1.80 10.80
N ILE A 34 -16.96 2.23 9.53
CA ILE A 34 -17.85 1.67 8.50
C ILE A 34 -17.15 0.46 7.87
N HIS A 35 -17.05 -0.63 8.61
CA HIS A 35 -16.36 -1.85 8.17
C HIS A 35 -16.80 -2.34 6.79
N SER A 36 -18.09 -2.26 6.45
CA SER A 36 -18.59 -2.68 5.13
C SER A 36 -18.03 -1.86 3.97
N LEU A 37 -17.79 -0.56 4.19
CA LEU A 37 -17.17 0.32 3.20
C LEU A 37 -15.66 0.11 3.14
N ILE A 38 -15.00 -0.09 4.29
CA ILE A 38 -13.57 -0.42 4.36
C ILE A 38 -13.28 -1.73 3.63
N THR A 39 -14.03 -2.80 3.90
CA THR A 39 -13.90 -4.08 3.19
C THR A 39 -14.06 -3.91 1.69
N TYR A 40 -15.10 -3.20 1.26
CA TYR A 40 -15.36 -2.99 -0.16
C TYR A 40 -14.26 -2.17 -0.84
N ILE A 41 -13.72 -1.14 -0.19
CA ILE A 41 -12.59 -0.35 -0.71
C ILE A 41 -11.33 -1.23 -0.81
N GLN A 42 -11.04 -2.05 0.19
CA GLN A 42 -9.91 -2.98 0.14
C GLN A 42 -10.04 -3.94 -1.04
N GLU A 43 -11.19 -4.62 -1.18
CA GLU A 43 -11.45 -5.54 -2.29
C GLU A 43 -11.28 -4.85 -3.66
N TYR A 44 -11.85 -3.65 -3.80
CA TYR A 44 -11.73 -2.87 -5.02
C TYR A 44 -10.27 -2.51 -5.35
N LEU A 45 -9.52 -2.02 -4.36
CA LEU A 45 -8.10 -1.63 -4.53
C LEU A 45 -7.21 -2.84 -4.83
N ILE A 46 -7.50 -4.01 -4.24
CA ILE A 46 -6.80 -5.27 -4.52
C ILE A 46 -7.08 -5.75 -5.95
N GLU A 47 -8.35 -5.69 -6.39
CA GLU A 47 -8.74 -6.13 -7.73
C GLU A 47 -8.17 -5.24 -8.85
N HIS A 48 -7.98 -3.94 -8.57
CA HIS A 48 -7.55 -2.95 -9.56
C HIS A 48 -6.10 -2.46 -9.34
N GLN A 49 -5.28 -3.23 -8.62
CA GLN A 49 -3.97 -2.87 -8.08
C GLN A 49 -2.82 -2.76 -9.11
N THR A 50 -3.13 -2.37 -10.35
CA THR A 50 -2.16 -2.32 -11.47
C THR A 50 -1.67 -0.94 -11.87
N GLU A 51 -2.26 0.17 -11.41
CA GLU A 51 -1.90 1.48 -12.01
C GLU A 51 -1.11 2.47 -11.14
N ASN A 52 -1.08 2.39 -9.80
CA ASN A 52 -0.40 3.43 -9.00
C ASN A 52 0.17 2.93 -7.65
N SER A 53 1.07 1.95 -7.67
CA SER A 53 1.59 1.25 -6.48
C SER A 53 2.61 2.01 -5.62
N THR A 54 2.95 3.26 -5.92
CA THR A 54 4.12 3.90 -5.29
C THR A 54 3.80 4.71 -4.03
N GLY A 55 2.53 5.02 -3.73
CA GLY A 55 2.12 5.79 -2.55
C GLY A 55 1.31 5.03 -1.49
N ILE A 56 0.80 3.84 -1.81
CA ILE A 56 -0.17 3.13 -0.96
C ILE A 56 0.49 2.45 0.24
N HIS A 57 1.78 2.13 0.16
CA HIS A 57 2.46 1.27 1.14
C HIS A 57 2.62 1.91 2.53
N GLU A 58 2.91 3.22 2.58
CA GLU A 58 3.10 3.93 3.84
C GLU A 58 1.77 4.22 4.53
N ILE A 59 0.74 4.44 3.73
CA ILE A 59 -0.61 4.76 4.16
C ILE A 59 -1.27 3.53 4.79
N VAL A 60 -1.21 2.38 4.11
CA VAL A 60 -1.86 1.15 4.58
C VAL A 60 -1.20 0.60 5.85
N TYR A 61 0.12 0.81 6.02
CA TYR A 61 0.83 0.44 7.24
C TYR A 61 0.29 1.14 8.51
N GLN A 62 -0.22 2.36 8.39
CA GLN A 62 -0.65 3.16 9.55
C GLN A 62 -2.06 2.84 10.05
N HIS A 63 -2.82 1.97 9.35
CA HIS A 63 -4.23 1.69 9.66
C HIS A 63 -4.52 0.20 9.83
N GLU A 64 -4.82 -0.22 11.06
CA GLU A 64 -5.16 -1.61 11.40
C GLU A 64 -6.36 -2.14 10.59
N SER A 65 -7.31 -1.28 10.27
CA SER A 65 -8.51 -1.63 9.49
C SER A 65 -8.24 -2.02 8.03
N PHE A 66 -7.04 -1.75 7.49
CA PHE A 66 -6.66 -2.05 6.10
C PHE A 66 -5.76 -3.30 5.96
N THR A 67 -5.86 -4.22 6.92
CA THR A 67 -5.02 -5.44 6.98
C THR A 67 -5.08 -6.30 5.71
N ASN A 68 -6.23 -6.45 5.04
CA ASN A 68 -6.33 -7.28 3.83
C ASN A 68 -5.57 -6.66 2.66
N LEU A 69 -5.69 -5.34 2.50
CA LEU A 69 -4.95 -4.59 1.49
C LEU A 69 -3.46 -4.64 1.79
N TRP A 70 -3.08 -4.51 3.07
CA TRP A 70 -1.69 -4.62 3.51
C TRP A 70 -1.08 -5.98 3.15
N ASN A 71 -1.76 -7.06 3.50
CA ASN A 71 -1.30 -8.42 3.23
C ASN A 71 -1.15 -8.68 1.74
N SER A 72 -2.08 -8.18 0.92
CA SER A 72 -1.98 -8.24 -0.55
C SER A 72 -0.74 -7.50 -1.08
N CYS A 73 -0.45 -6.30 -0.56
CA CYS A 73 0.77 -5.56 -0.91
C CYS A 73 2.04 -6.32 -0.53
N ILE A 74 2.11 -6.86 0.69
CA ILE A 74 3.25 -7.65 1.16
C ILE A 74 3.44 -8.89 0.28
N GLU A 75 2.39 -9.65 -0.01
CA GLU A 75 2.47 -10.83 -0.87
C GLU A 75 3.04 -10.49 -2.26
N LYS A 76 2.63 -9.36 -2.83
CA LYS A 76 3.15 -8.88 -4.11
C LYS A 76 4.62 -8.47 -4.03
N ILE A 77 5.02 -7.74 -2.98
CA ILE A 77 6.43 -7.36 -2.76
C ILE A 77 7.30 -8.60 -2.54
N CYS A 78 6.82 -9.61 -1.79
CA CYS A 78 7.59 -10.83 -1.58
C CYS A 78 7.79 -11.63 -2.88
N LYS A 79 6.78 -11.68 -3.75
CA LYS A 79 6.90 -12.32 -5.08
C LYS A 79 7.76 -11.54 -6.06
N GLU A 80 7.60 -10.22 -6.09
CA GLU A 80 8.25 -9.31 -7.04
C GLU A 80 8.92 -8.11 -6.33
N PRO A 81 9.97 -8.36 -5.52
CA PRO A 81 10.57 -7.34 -4.65
C PRO A 81 11.18 -6.16 -5.40
N LYS A 82 11.57 -6.34 -6.67
CA LYS A 82 12.09 -5.26 -7.53
C LYS A 82 11.10 -4.12 -7.71
N ILE A 83 9.79 -4.36 -7.64
CA ILE A 83 8.77 -3.29 -7.65
C ILE A 83 9.03 -2.26 -6.54
N LEU A 84 9.52 -2.72 -5.39
CA LEU A 84 9.88 -1.86 -4.27
C LEU A 84 11.32 -1.40 -4.34
N PHE A 85 12.29 -2.33 -4.43
CA PHE A 85 13.72 -2.01 -4.31
C PHE A 85 14.28 -1.16 -5.46
N ASP A 86 13.71 -1.24 -6.67
CA ASP A 86 14.09 -0.41 -7.81
C ASP A 86 13.27 0.90 -7.88
N SER A 87 12.29 1.09 -6.99
CA SER A 87 11.48 2.30 -6.96
C SER A 87 12.26 3.47 -6.39
N ASN A 88 12.09 4.65 -7.00
CA ASN A 88 12.58 5.92 -6.45
C ASN A 88 12.00 6.23 -5.06
N ASN A 89 10.89 5.60 -4.68
CA ASN A 89 10.28 5.79 -3.36
C ASN A 89 10.90 4.89 -2.29
N PHE A 90 11.75 3.92 -2.64
CA PHE A 90 12.39 3.04 -1.67
C PHE A 90 13.17 3.83 -0.61
N ILE A 91 13.94 4.83 -1.04
CA ILE A 91 14.74 5.70 -0.16
C ILE A 91 13.89 6.50 0.83
N ASN A 92 12.60 6.68 0.55
CA ASN A 92 11.67 7.44 1.38
C ASN A 92 10.94 6.56 2.41
N LEU A 93 11.17 5.24 2.42
CA LEU A 93 10.51 4.35 3.38
C LEU A 93 10.88 4.72 4.81
N LYS A 94 9.87 4.84 5.67
CA LYS A 94 10.09 4.95 7.11
C LYS A 94 10.72 3.67 7.67
N THR A 95 11.58 3.82 8.67
CA THR A 95 12.27 2.70 9.33
C THR A 95 11.36 1.55 9.77
N PRO A 96 10.20 1.78 10.44
CA PRO A 96 9.34 0.67 10.87
C PRO A 96 8.80 -0.18 9.71
N LEU A 97 8.50 0.47 8.58
CA LEU A 97 8.02 -0.20 7.38
C LEU A 97 9.12 -1.03 6.74
N LEU A 98 10.34 -0.49 6.67
CA LEU A 98 11.52 -1.19 6.17
C LEU A 98 11.85 -2.42 7.02
N GLU A 99 11.80 -2.31 8.36
CA GLU A 99 12.03 -3.44 9.26
C GLU A 99 11.00 -4.56 9.07
N LEU A 100 9.72 -4.22 8.90
CA LEU A 100 8.66 -5.20 8.70
C LEU A 100 8.86 -5.98 7.39
N LEU A 101 9.23 -5.27 6.33
CA LEU A 101 9.53 -5.88 5.03
C LEU A 101 10.72 -6.83 5.13
N LEU A 102 11.82 -6.41 5.75
CA LEU A 102 13.03 -7.23 5.89
C LEU A 102 12.84 -8.48 6.77
N LYS A 103 11.80 -8.51 7.60
CA LYS A 103 11.42 -9.68 8.41
C LYS A 103 10.64 -10.74 7.62
N GLN A 104 10.27 -10.48 6.37
CA GLN A 104 9.53 -11.44 5.55
C GLN A 104 10.46 -12.55 5.04
N ASP A 105 10.24 -13.78 5.51
CA ASP A 105 11.04 -14.96 5.13
C ASP A 105 10.90 -15.36 3.65
N ASN A 106 9.86 -14.86 2.97
CA ASN A 106 9.52 -15.21 1.58
C ASN A 106 9.86 -14.12 0.55
N LEU A 107 10.70 -13.14 0.91
CA LEU A 107 11.23 -12.15 -0.03
C LEU A 107 12.09 -12.82 -1.11
N ASN A 108 11.61 -12.82 -2.35
CA ASN A 108 12.29 -13.45 -3.48
C ASN A 108 13.37 -12.54 -4.11
N ILE A 109 14.38 -12.17 -3.32
CA ILE A 109 15.51 -11.31 -3.73
C ILE A 109 16.80 -11.74 -3.06
N ASP A 110 17.92 -11.61 -3.76
CA ASP A 110 19.24 -11.96 -3.23
C ASP A 110 19.67 -11.02 -2.10
N GLU A 111 20.32 -11.57 -1.06
CA GLU A 111 20.82 -10.80 0.08
C GLU A 111 21.72 -9.62 -0.34
N ILE A 112 22.53 -9.80 -1.39
CA ILE A 112 23.39 -8.74 -1.92
C ILE A 112 22.56 -7.59 -2.50
N GLU A 113 21.45 -7.88 -3.18
CA GLU A 113 20.54 -6.85 -3.69
C GLU A 113 19.87 -6.11 -2.53
N ILE A 114 19.45 -6.81 -1.46
CA ILE A 114 18.90 -6.21 -0.24
C ILE A 114 19.92 -5.25 0.39
N LEU A 115 21.16 -5.70 0.59
CA LEU A 115 22.23 -4.90 1.21
C LEU A 115 22.54 -3.64 0.38
N ASN A 116 22.57 -3.75 -0.96
CA ASN A 116 22.77 -2.61 -1.85
C ASN A 116 21.60 -1.60 -1.75
N GLY A 117 20.36 -2.09 -1.65
CA GLY A 117 19.20 -1.25 -1.39
C GLY A 117 19.35 -0.50 -0.06
N LEU A 118 19.64 -1.23 1.02
CA LEU A 118 19.83 -0.67 2.36
C LEU A 118 20.91 0.40 2.41
N LEU A 119 22.04 0.21 1.72
CA LEU A 119 23.08 1.23 1.62
C LEU A 119 22.56 2.50 0.93
N LYS A 120 21.86 2.37 -0.20
CA LYS A 120 21.25 3.51 -0.90
C LYS A 120 20.24 4.25 -0.02
N TRP A 121 19.38 3.51 0.69
CA TRP A 121 18.42 4.09 1.64
C TRP A 121 19.14 4.84 2.76
N CYS A 122 20.15 4.25 3.38
CA CYS A 122 20.89 4.83 4.50
C CYS A 122 21.63 6.12 4.11
N PHE A 123 22.14 6.20 2.88
CA PHE A 123 22.78 7.44 2.37
C PHE A 123 21.79 8.56 2.03
N ALA A 124 20.51 8.24 1.87
CA ALA A 124 19.48 9.22 1.51
C ALA A 124 18.71 9.78 2.72
N GLN A 125 18.87 9.19 3.90
CA GLN A 125 18.30 9.65 5.18
C GLN A 125 19.14 10.79 5.77
#